data_AF-A0A538CER9-F1
#
_entry.id   AF-A0A538CER9-F1
#
_cell.length_a   1.000
_cell.length_b   1.000
_cell.length_c   1.000
_cell.angle_alpha   90.00
_cell.angle_beta   90.00
_cell.angle_gamma   90.00
#
_symmetry.space_group_name_H-M   'P 1'
#
loop_
_entity.id
_entity.type
_entity.pdbx_description
1 polymer ?
#
loop_
_entity_poly.entity_id
_entity_poly.type
_entity_poly.pdbx_seq_one_letter_code
_entity_poly.pdbx_strand_id
1 'polypeptide(L)'
;MVLRRRRHLRAERGTQALTAAAVAATAGVAAAEWHRLRARHPEEQPAETLREAVDIVAAGYRSGTARENALFNLLAAFSLTFGIARLSTWSIRRRGALGPFRNLKVRNRHVHHFIPGIVMAFLTDGISVASKNDALDAWLALPFGAGVALTLDESALLLELDDVYWSERGIVSVQITLTAMLMLSGLALGLRLLRRGEAEVL
;
A
#
# COMPACT_ATOMS: atom_id res chain seq x y z
N MET A 1 -24.56 10.69 -31.30
CA MET A 1 -23.32 10.20 -30.64
C MET A 1 -22.46 11.41 -30.31
N VAL A 2 -22.56 11.95 -29.10
CA VAL A 2 -21.82 13.17 -28.69
C VAL A 2 -20.39 12.78 -28.34
N LEU A 3 -19.42 13.25 -29.12
CA LEU A 3 -18.00 13.15 -28.80
C LEU A 3 -17.71 13.99 -27.54
N ARG A 4 -17.79 13.35 -26.38
CA ARG A 4 -17.44 13.95 -25.09
C ARG A 4 -15.94 14.29 -25.13
N ARG A 5 -15.66 15.59 -25.25
CA ARG A 5 -14.32 16.20 -25.24
C ARG A 5 -13.52 15.58 -24.08
N ARG A 6 -12.43 14.89 -24.39
CA ARG A 6 -11.49 14.34 -23.39
C ARG A 6 -10.86 15.51 -22.64
N ARG A 7 -11.43 15.89 -21.48
CA ARG A 7 -10.78 16.85 -20.57
C ARG A 7 -9.53 16.16 -20.01
N HIS A 8 -8.37 16.75 -20.27
CA HIS A 8 -7.14 16.37 -19.59
C HIS A 8 -7.32 16.63 -18.09
N LEU A 9 -7.24 15.58 -17.28
CA LEU A 9 -7.28 15.70 -15.83
C LEU A 9 -6.05 16.47 -15.39
N ARG A 10 -6.26 17.67 -14.87
CA ARG A 10 -5.26 18.34 -14.06
C ARG A 10 -5.67 18.13 -12.62
N ALA A 11 -4.87 17.36 -11.88
CA ALA A 11 -4.98 17.37 -10.44
C ALA A 11 -4.87 18.84 -9.98
N GLU A 12 -5.74 19.25 -9.07
CA GLU A 12 -5.70 20.61 -8.54
C GLU A 12 -4.30 20.90 -7.97
N ARG A 13 -3.85 22.16 -8.07
CA ARG A 13 -2.50 22.55 -7.60
C ARG A 13 -2.24 22.12 -6.16
N GLY A 14 -3.26 22.14 -5.30
CA GLY A 14 -3.16 21.63 -3.93
C GLY A 14 -2.89 20.13 -3.85
N THR A 15 -3.56 19.31 -4.68
CA THR A 15 -3.32 17.86 -4.74
C THR A 15 -1.91 17.53 -5.24
N GLN A 16 -1.42 18.29 -6.23
CA GLN A 16 -0.06 18.12 -6.75
C GLN A 16 0.99 18.48 -5.70
N ALA A 17 0.79 19.60 -4.99
CA ALA A 17 1.69 20.05 -3.94
C ALA A 17 1.76 19.04 -2.77
N LEU A 18 0.61 18.53 -2.32
CA LEU A 18 0.54 17.50 -1.27
C LEU A 18 1.25 16.20 -1.71
N THR A 19 1.02 15.77 -2.96
CA THR A 19 1.69 14.58 -3.50
C THR A 19 3.21 14.77 -3.53
N ALA A 20 3.68 15.93 -4.03
CA ALA A 20 5.10 16.25 -4.06
C ALA A 20 5.71 16.28 -2.65
N ALA A 21 5.02 16.88 -1.68
CA ALA A 21 5.45 16.93 -0.28
C ALA A 21 5.54 15.53 0.34
N ALA A 22 4.53 14.67 0.13
CA ALA A 22 4.53 13.31 0.63
C ALA A 22 5.67 12.46 0.05
N VAL A 23 5.90 12.57 -1.27
CA VAL A 23 7.02 11.89 -1.94
C VAL A 23 8.36 12.40 -1.42
N ALA A 24 8.54 13.72 -1.30
CA ALA A 24 9.76 14.32 -0.80
C ALA A 24 10.05 13.92 0.66
N ALA A 25 9.04 13.91 1.52
CA ALA A 25 9.18 13.47 2.90
C ALA A 25 9.59 11.99 2.99
N THR A 26 8.91 11.11 2.23
CA THR A 26 9.22 9.68 2.21
C THR A 26 10.62 9.41 1.68
N ALA A 27 11.00 10.04 0.57
CA ALA A 27 12.33 9.92 -0.01
C ALA A 27 13.41 10.50 0.92
N GLY A 28 13.12 11.60 1.60
CA GLY A 28 14.02 12.23 2.57
C GLY A 28 14.31 11.32 3.75
N VAL A 29 13.29 10.69 4.33
CA VAL A 29 13.46 9.70 5.41
C VAL A 29 14.28 8.51 4.92
N ALA A 30 13.95 7.93 3.76
CA ALA A 30 14.69 6.81 3.20
C ALA A 30 16.17 7.16 2.93
N ALA A 31 16.44 8.36 2.39
CA ALA A 31 17.79 8.84 2.14
C ALA A 31 18.57 9.11 3.43
N ALA A 32 17.91 9.65 4.46
CA ALA A 32 18.51 9.88 5.77
C ALA A 32 18.90 8.56 6.45
N GLU A 33 18.00 7.57 6.45
CA GLU A 33 18.28 6.24 6.99
C GLU A 33 19.38 5.52 6.21
N TRP A 34 19.36 5.62 4.87
CA TRP A 34 20.42 5.09 4.01
C TRP A 34 21.78 5.73 4.31
N HIS A 35 21.82 7.06 4.44
CA HIS A 35 23.05 7.78 4.80
C HIS A 35 23.53 7.39 6.20
N ARG A 36 22.63 7.23 7.17
CA ARG A 36 22.97 6.79 8.53
C ARG A 36 23.60 5.41 8.54
N LEU A 37 23.09 4.46 7.75
CA LEU A 37 23.66 3.12 7.62
C LEU A 37 25.03 3.16 6.93
N ARG A 38 25.12 3.84 5.78
CA ARG A 38 26.39 4.04 5.06
C ARG A 38 27.47 4.72 5.89
N ALA A 39 27.09 5.62 6.81
CA ALA A 39 28.03 6.29 7.69
C ALA A 39 28.63 5.40 8.78
N ARG A 40 27.99 4.25 9.12
CA ARG A 40 28.57 3.29 10.08
C ARG A 40 29.76 2.56 9.48
N HIS A 41 29.65 2.20 8.21
CA HIS A 41 30.65 1.44 7.48
C HIS A 41 30.87 2.10 6.10
N PRO A 42 31.61 3.23 6.03
CA PRO A 42 31.78 3.98 4.79
C PRO A 42 32.51 3.21 3.68
N GLU A 43 33.34 2.24 4.09
CA GLU A 43 34.12 1.35 3.21
C GLU A 43 33.27 0.23 2.59
N GLU A 44 32.09 -0.07 3.14
CA GLU A 44 31.23 -1.14 2.64
C GLU A 44 30.61 -0.79 1.29
N GLN A 45 30.46 -1.83 0.46
CA GLN A 45 29.78 -1.68 -0.81
C GLN A 45 28.28 -1.46 -0.58
N PRO A 46 27.57 -0.74 -1.48
CA PRO A 46 26.12 -0.53 -1.35
C PRO A 46 25.30 -1.82 -1.18
N ALA A 47 25.76 -2.93 -1.77
CA ALA A 47 25.11 -4.23 -1.63
C ALA A 47 25.23 -4.81 -0.22
N GLU A 48 26.32 -4.52 0.50
CA GLU A 48 26.55 -4.95 1.89
C GLU A 48 25.68 -4.13 2.84
N THR A 49 25.63 -2.81 2.66
CA THR A 49 24.71 -1.94 3.42
C THR A 49 23.24 -2.32 3.20
N LEU A 50 22.88 -2.76 1.99
CA LEU A 50 21.53 -3.27 1.71
C LEU A 50 21.27 -4.58 2.47
N ARG A 51 22.24 -5.49 2.55
CA ARG A 51 22.12 -6.72 3.36
C ARG A 51 21.98 -6.39 4.84
N GLU A 52 22.81 -5.47 5.37
CA GLU A 52 22.70 -4.99 6.75
C GLU A 52 21.30 -4.42 7.02
N ALA A 53 20.77 -3.60 6.11
CA ALA A 53 19.42 -3.05 6.24
C ALA A 53 18.35 -4.17 6.29
N VAL A 54 18.47 -5.18 5.43
CA VAL A 54 17.58 -6.36 5.43
C VAL A 54 17.71 -7.14 6.74
N ASP A 55 18.92 -7.34 7.25
CA ASP A 55 19.18 -8.05 8.50
C ASP A 55 18.60 -7.31 9.70
N ILE A 56 18.68 -5.97 9.73
CA ILE A 56 18.07 -5.12 10.76
C ILE A 56 16.54 -5.27 10.73
N VAL A 57 15.92 -5.21 9.55
CA VAL A 57 14.47 -5.39 9.40
C VAL A 57 14.07 -6.81 9.81
N ALA A 58 14.82 -7.82 9.38
CA ALA A 58 14.56 -9.22 9.71
C ALA A 58 14.72 -9.50 11.21
N ALA A 59 15.71 -8.89 11.86
CA ALA A 59 15.88 -8.94 13.31
C ALA A 59 14.69 -8.29 14.03
N GLY A 60 14.28 -7.10 13.60
CA GLY A 60 13.11 -6.40 14.15
C GLY A 60 11.81 -7.19 14.00
N TYR A 61 11.59 -7.83 12.84
CA TYR A 61 10.43 -8.69 12.60
C TYR A 61 10.45 -9.94 13.49
N ARG A 62 11.62 -10.57 13.68
CA ARG A 62 11.75 -11.75 14.55
C ARG A 62 11.58 -11.43 16.03
N SER A 63 12.00 -10.24 16.46
CA SER A 63 11.87 -9.78 17.86
C SER A 63 10.50 -9.16 18.16
N GLY A 64 9.76 -8.76 17.12
CA GLY A 64 8.47 -8.09 17.25
C GLY A 64 7.36 -9.01 17.74
N THR A 65 6.35 -8.42 18.37
CA THR A 65 5.14 -9.13 18.77
C THR A 65 4.28 -9.49 17.55
N ALA A 66 3.42 -10.50 17.68
CA ALA A 66 2.51 -10.92 16.61
C ALA A 66 1.65 -9.76 16.07
N ARG A 67 1.21 -8.84 16.95
CA ARG A 67 0.44 -7.65 16.56
C ARG A 67 1.26 -6.61 15.80
N GLU A 68 2.52 -6.39 16.18
CA GLU A 68 3.42 -5.49 15.44
C GLU A 68 3.72 -6.05 14.06
N ASN A 69 3.99 -7.36 13.97
CA ASN A 69 4.19 -8.06 12.72
C ASN A 69 2.94 -8.04 11.84
N ALA A 70 1.75 -8.19 12.42
CA ALA A 70 0.47 -8.04 11.71
C ALA A 70 0.33 -6.66 11.07
N LEU A 71 0.60 -5.59 11.82
CA LEU A 71 0.48 -4.22 11.30
C LEU A 71 1.53 -3.91 10.24
N PHE A 72 2.76 -4.38 10.44
CA PHE A 72 3.81 -4.27 9.43
C PHE A 72 3.41 -4.99 8.14
N ASN A 73 2.93 -6.23 8.25
CA ASN A 73 2.48 -7.04 7.12
C ASN A 73 1.29 -6.42 6.40
N LEU A 74 0.30 -5.93 7.15
CA LEU A 74 -0.86 -5.20 6.63
C LEU A 74 -0.42 -3.98 5.81
N LEU A 75 0.40 -3.11 6.40
CA LEU A 75 0.89 -1.90 5.74
C LEU A 75 1.74 -2.22 4.51
N ALA A 76 2.65 -3.19 4.62
CA ALA A 76 3.52 -3.61 3.52
C ALA A 76 2.72 -4.18 2.36
N ALA A 77 1.81 -5.13 2.62
CA ALA A 77 0.96 -5.74 1.61
C ALA A 77 0.02 -4.72 0.96
N PHE A 78 -0.59 -3.84 1.75
CA PHE A 78 -1.44 -2.77 1.25
C PHE A 78 -0.68 -1.84 0.29
N SER A 79 0.46 -1.32 0.75
CA SER A 79 1.26 -0.34 0.00
C SER A 79 1.81 -0.94 -1.29
N LEU A 80 2.33 -2.17 -1.22
CA LEU A 80 2.88 -2.87 -2.39
C LEU A 80 1.76 -3.19 -3.40
N THR A 81 0.63 -3.71 -2.94
CA THR A 81 -0.49 -4.08 -3.81
C THR A 81 -1.07 -2.87 -4.52
N PHE A 82 -1.28 -1.76 -3.79
CA PHE A 82 -1.73 -0.49 -4.38
C PHE A 82 -0.74 0.03 -5.43
N GLY A 83 0.56 0.02 -5.10
CA GLY A 83 1.62 0.42 -6.03
C GLY A 83 1.62 -0.43 -7.31
N ILE A 84 1.51 -1.74 -7.17
CA ILE A 84 1.45 -2.68 -8.31
C ILE A 84 0.18 -2.44 -9.15
N ALA A 85 -0.98 -2.25 -8.52
CA ALA A 85 -2.23 -1.97 -9.23
C ALA A 85 -2.13 -0.68 -10.09
N ARG A 86 -1.56 0.39 -9.50
CA ARG A 86 -1.33 1.67 -10.22
C ARG A 86 -0.29 1.55 -11.32
N LEU A 87 0.82 0.85 -11.07
CA LEU A 87 1.84 0.61 -12.10
C LEU A 87 1.32 -0.24 -13.25
N SER A 88 0.49 -1.24 -12.95
CA SER A 88 -0.18 -2.09 -13.93
C SER A 88 -1.12 -1.27 -14.82
N THR A 89 -2.06 -0.52 -14.22
CA THR A 89 -3.01 0.31 -14.98
C THR A 89 -2.32 1.39 -15.80
N TRP A 90 -1.27 2.03 -15.25
CA TRP A 90 -0.42 2.96 -15.99
C TRP A 90 0.28 2.29 -17.17
N SER A 91 0.84 1.09 -16.97
CA SER A 91 1.55 0.34 -18.01
C SER A 91 0.63 -0.09 -19.14
N ILE A 92 -0.55 -0.63 -18.82
CA ILE A 92 -1.59 -1.03 -19.78
C ILE A 92 -2.03 0.19 -20.61
N ARG A 93 -2.21 1.36 -19.97
CA ARG A 93 -2.58 2.58 -20.69
C ARG A 93 -1.48 3.08 -21.62
N ARG A 94 -0.20 2.95 -21.24
CA ARG A 94 0.94 3.52 -21.98
C ARG A 94 1.46 2.59 -23.09
N ARG A 95 1.41 1.28 -22.87
CA ARG A 95 1.96 0.26 -23.77
C ARG A 95 0.90 -0.63 -24.43
N GLY A 96 -0.38 -0.44 -24.11
CA GLY A 96 -1.44 -1.37 -24.52
C GLY A 96 -1.32 -2.72 -23.80
N ALA A 97 -1.89 -3.77 -24.39
CA ALA A 97 -1.84 -5.14 -23.85
C ALA A 97 -0.48 -5.86 -24.04
N LEU A 98 0.57 -5.14 -24.44
CA LEU A 98 1.92 -5.67 -24.72
C LEU A 98 2.79 -5.83 -23.45
N GLY A 99 2.16 -6.12 -22.31
CA GLY A 99 2.83 -6.40 -21.02
C GLY A 99 2.22 -7.62 -20.33
N PRO A 100 2.81 -8.11 -19.23
CA PRO A 100 2.32 -9.31 -18.52
C PRO A 100 0.93 -9.12 -17.89
N PHE A 101 0.48 -7.87 -17.73
CA PHE A 101 -0.79 -7.52 -17.10
C PHE A 101 -1.94 -7.50 -18.12
N ARG A 102 -3.03 -8.18 -17.79
CA ARG A 102 -4.26 -8.23 -18.59
C ARG A 102 -5.47 -7.98 -17.71
N ASN A 103 -6.52 -7.44 -18.31
CA ASN A 103 -7.81 -7.25 -17.66
C ASN A 103 -8.44 -8.60 -17.30
N LEU A 104 -8.96 -8.71 -16.08
CA LEU A 104 -9.63 -9.91 -15.58
C LEU A 104 -11.03 -9.99 -16.20
N LYS A 105 -11.30 -11.02 -17.00
CA LYS A 105 -12.60 -11.22 -17.67
C LYS A 105 -13.19 -12.56 -17.29
N VAL A 106 -14.44 -12.55 -16.84
CA VAL A 106 -15.24 -13.76 -16.60
C VAL A 106 -16.40 -13.76 -17.58
N ARG A 107 -16.46 -14.77 -18.46
CA ARG A 107 -17.56 -15.00 -19.42
C ARG A 107 -17.98 -13.72 -20.17
N ASN A 108 -17.00 -13.00 -20.72
CA ASN A 108 -17.10 -11.69 -21.41
C ASN A 108 -17.37 -10.44 -20.56
N ARG A 109 -17.53 -10.52 -19.24
CA ARG A 109 -17.66 -9.35 -18.36
C ARG A 109 -16.31 -9.00 -17.74
N HIS A 110 -15.94 -7.72 -17.78
CA HIS A 110 -14.77 -7.21 -17.05
C HIS A 110 -15.07 -7.24 -15.56
N VAL A 111 -14.22 -7.93 -14.80
CA VAL A 111 -14.32 -7.96 -13.34
C VAL A 111 -13.31 -6.95 -12.81
N HIS A 112 -13.85 -5.93 -12.15
CA HIS A 112 -13.09 -4.95 -11.41
C HIS A 112 -12.36 -5.62 -10.25
N HIS A 113 -11.13 -5.19 -10.00
CA HIS A 113 -10.25 -5.87 -9.05
C HIS A 113 -10.67 -5.60 -7.60
N PHE A 114 -11.52 -4.59 -7.35
CA PHE A 114 -12.17 -4.42 -6.06
C PHE A 114 -13.03 -5.63 -5.63
N ILE A 115 -13.65 -6.36 -6.57
CA ILE A 115 -14.50 -7.53 -6.24
C ILE A 115 -13.66 -8.67 -5.63
N PRO A 116 -12.60 -9.18 -6.32
CA PRO A 116 -11.65 -10.10 -5.69
C PRO A 116 -11.03 -9.55 -4.41
N GLY A 117 -10.77 -8.23 -4.34
CA GLY A 117 -10.26 -7.56 -3.16
C GLY A 117 -11.17 -7.71 -1.94
N ILE A 118 -12.47 -7.41 -2.09
CA ILE A 118 -13.49 -7.57 -1.05
C ILE A 118 -13.57 -9.03 -0.58
N VAL A 119 -13.65 -9.97 -1.53
CA VAL A 119 -13.72 -11.40 -1.21
C VAL A 119 -12.49 -11.84 -0.42
N MET A 120 -11.30 -11.41 -0.84
CA MET A 120 -10.05 -11.71 -0.15
C MET A 120 -10.04 -11.14 1.27
N ALA A 121 -10.45 -9.88 1.46
CA ALA A 121 -10.51 -9.24 2.77
C ALA A 121 -11.50 -9.94 3.70
N PHE A 122 -12.72 -10.22 3.24
CA PHE A 122 -13.76 -10.86 4.05
C PHE A 122 -13.43 -12.30 4.42
N LEU A 123 -12.88 -13.10 3.50
CA LEU A 123 -12.47 -14.46 3.82
C LEU A 123 -11.35 -14.48 4.85
N THR A 124 -10.37 -13.59 4.68
CA THR A 124 -9.23 -13.48 5.57
C THR A 124 -9.64 -13.05 6.98
N ASP A 125 -10.47 -12.02 7.08
CA ASP A 125 -10.99 -11.53 8.37
C ASP A 125 -11.91 -12.57 9.04
N GLY A 126 -12.75 -13.27 8.25
CA GLY A 126 -13.58 -14.36 8.76
C GLY A 126 -12.76 -15.50 9.36
N ILE A 127 -11.62 -15.85 8.75
CA ILE A 127 -10.68 -16.84 9.30
C ILE A 127 -10.03 -16.32 10.58
N SER A 128 -9.60 -15.05 10.61
CA SER A 128 -9.01 -14.42 11.81
C SER A 128 -9.99 -14.48 12.99
N VAL A 129 -11.23 -14.01 12.79
CA VAL A 129 -12.30 -14.02 13.80
C VAL A 129 -12.63 -15.42 14.30
N ALA A 130 -12.68 -16.40 13.40
CA ALA A 130 -12.97 -17.79 13.77
C ALA A 130 -11.82 -18.45 14.54
N SER A 131 -10.56 -18.12 14.20
CA SER A 131 -9.38 -18.77 14.76
C SER A 131 -8.93 -18.19 16.10
N LYS A 132 -9.12 -16.87 16.34
CA LYS A 132 -8.64 -16.14 17.52
C LYS A 132 -7.17 -16.41 17.84
N ASN A 133 -6.32 -16.47 16.81
CA ASN A 133 -4.92 -16.84 16.93
C ASN A 133 -4.02 -15.70 16.46
N ASP A 134 -3.48 -14.94 17.41
CA ASP A 134 -2.61 -13.79 17.16
C ASP A 134 -1.43 -14.12 16.21
N ALA A 135 -0.85 -15.33 16.30
CA ALA A 135 0.26 -15.74 15.43
C ALA A 135 -0.20 -15.98 13.98
N LEU A 136 -1.41 -16.50 13.79
CA LEU A 136 -2.02 -16.64 12.47
C LEU A 136 -2.43 -15.26 11.91
N ASP A 137 -2.95 -14.37 12.76
CA ASP A 137 -3.38 -13.03 12.38
C ASP A 137 -2.24 -12.20 11.78
N ALA A 138 -1.02 -12.39 12.28
CA ALA A 138 0.18 -11.78 11.70
C ALA A 138 0.35 -12.11 10.21
N TRP A 139 0.03 -13.34 9.81
CA TRP A 139 0.11 -13.78 8.42
C TRP A 139 -1.14 -13.43 7.62
N LEU A 140 -2.33 -13.53 8.22
CA LEU A 140 -3.59 -13.12 7.61
C LEU A 140 -3.61 -11.61 7.27
N ALA A 141 -2.84 -10.80 7.99
CA ALA A 141 -2.66 -9.39 7.65
C ALA A 141 -2.17 -9.14 6.21
N LEU A 142 -1.41 -10.07 5.61
CA LEU A 142 -0.93 -9.95 4.22
C LEU A 142 -2.08 -10.00 3.19
N PRO A 143 -2.87 -11.09 3.07
CA PRO A 143 -4.00 -11.13 2.14
C PRO A 143 -5.09 -10.13 2.52
N PHE A 144 -5.27 -9.81 3.81
CA PHE A 144 -6.21 -8.76 4.21
C PHE A 144 -5.77 -7.40 3.65
N GLY A 145 -4.52 -7.00 3.86
CA GLY A 145 -3.98 -5.74 3.35
C GLY A 145 -4.01 -5.64 1.82
N ALA A 146 -3.68 -6.72 1.13
CA ALA A 146 -3.81 -6.79 -0.33
C ALA A 146 -5.27 -6.63 -0.78
N GLY A 147 -6.21 -7.33 -0.14
CA GLY A 147 -7.64 -7.22 -0.43
C GLY A 147 -8.20 -5.82 -0.24
N VAL A 148 -7.83 -5.17 0.87
CA VAL A 148 -8.21 -3.78 1.16
C VAL A 148 -7.60 -2.81 0.14
N ALA A 149 -6.33 -2.99 -0.24
CA ALA A 149 -5.69 -2.14 -1.26
C ALA A 149 -6.37 -2.24 -2.62
N LEU A 150 -6.68 -3.44 -3.10
CA LEU A 150 -7.41 -3.65 -4.35
C LEU A 150 -8.82 -3.04 -4.29
N THR A 151 -9.46 -3.09 -3.13
CA THR A 151 -10.79 -2.49 -2.92
C THR A 151 -10.72 -0.97 -2.99
N LEU A 152 -9.77 -0.37 -2.26
CA LEU A 152 -9.65 1.08 -2.19
C LEU A 152 -9.10 1.71 -3.47
N ASP A 153 -8.37 0.95 -4.30
CA ASP A 153 -7.86 1.44 -5.58
C ASP A 153 -8.97 1.89 -6.54
N GLU A 154 -10.16 1.30 -6.42
CA GLU A 154 -11.37 1.62 -7.21
C GLU A 154 -12.48 2.28 -6.36
N SER A 155 -12.17 2.89 -5.21
CA SER A 155 -13.14 3.62 -4.35
C SER A 155 -13.97 4.65 -5.13
N ALA A 156 -13.39 5.33 -6.13
CA ALA A 156 -14.16 6.27 -6.96
C ALA A 156 -15.26 5.58 -7.78
N LEU A 157 -15.05 4.34 -8.18
CA LEU A 157 -16.02 3.49 -8.88
C LEU A 157 -17.11 2.98 -7.90
N LEU A 158 -16.71 2.64 -6.67
CA LEU A 158 -17.64 2.26 -5.60
C LEU A 158 -18.58 3.41 -5.19
N LEU A 159 -18.08 4.65 -5.20
CA LEU A 159 -18.85 5.83 -4.80
C LEU A 159 -19.75 6.36 -5.93
N GLU A 160 -19.27 6.35 -7.18
CA GLU A 160 -19.99 6.99 -8.29
C GLU A 160 -20.75 5.99 -9.20
N LEU A 161 -20.57 4.66 -9.02
CA LEU A 161 -21.13 3.57 -9.83
C LEU A 161 -20.82 3.62 -11.35
N ASP A 162 -19.96 4.53 -11.80
CA ASP A 162 -19.54 4.71 -13.20
C ASP A 162 -18.00 4.57 -13.31
N ASP A 163 -17.48 4.17 -14.48
CA ASP A 163 -16.02 4.08 -14.72
C ASP A 163 -15.38 5.48 -14.80
N VAL A 164 -15.08 6.03 -13.63
CA VAL A 164 -14.52 7.37 -13.43
C VAL A 164 -13.01 7.35 -13.16
N TYR A 165 -12.33 6.23 -13.41
CA TYR A 165 -10.92 6.00 -13.08
C TYR A 165 -9.98 7.10 -13.62
N TRP A 166 -10.32 7.68 -14.79
CA TRP A 166 -9.59 8.80 -15.40
C TRP A 166 -10.45 10.08 -15.45
N SER A 167 -11.18 10.38 -14.38
CA SER A 167 -11.86 11.65 -14.20
C SER A 167 -11.35 12.41 -12.96
N GLU A 168 -11.73 13.68 -12.79
CA GLU A 168 -11.42 14.44 -11.56
C GLU A 168 -11.91 13.69 -10.31
N ARG A 169 -12.97 12.88 -10.44
CA ARG A 169 -13.48 12.01 -9.38
C ARG A 169 -12.60 10.79 -9.09
N GLY A 170 -11.77 10.35 -10.02
CA GLY A 170 -10.76 9.31 -9.79
C GLY A 170 -9.70 9.72 -8.75
N ILE A 171 -9.50 11.03 -8.52
CA ILE A 171 -8.62 11.58 -7.48
C ILE A 171 -9.10 11.19 -6.08
N VAL A 172 -10.42 11.07 -5.88
CA VAL A 172 -11.01 10.67 -4.58
C VAL A 172 -10.51 9.28 -4.17
N SER A 173 -10.37 8.35 -5.13
CA SER A 173 -9.83 7.01 -4.85
C SER A 173 -8.40 7.03 -4.35
N VAL A 174 -7.58 7.89 -4.95
CA VAL A 174 -6.19 8.08 -4.55
C VAL A 174 -6.12 8.74 -3.17
N GLN A 175 -6.95 9.76 -2.92
CA GLN A 175 -7.01 10.43 -1.62
C GLN A 175 -7.41 9.47 -0.50
N ILE A 176 -8.49 8.70 -0.68
CA ILE A 176 -8.95 7.70 0.29
C ILE A 176 -7.84 6.67 0.58
N THR A 177 -7.21 6.15 -0.47
CA THR A 177 -6.14 5.15 -0.33
C THR A 177 -4.93 5.73 0.42
N LEU A 178 -4.48 6.93 0.07
CA LEU A 178 -3.36 7.60 0.74
C LEU A 178 -3.68 7.93 2.20
N THR A 179 -4.92 8.35 2.50
CA THR A 179 -5.38 8.56 3.87
C THR A 179 -5.37 7.25 4.66
N ALA A 180 -5.86 6.15 4.07
CA ALA A 180 -5.80 4.84 4.71
C ALA A 180 -4.35 4.41 4.99
N MET A 181 -3.44 4.59 4.03
CA MET A 181 -2.01 4.31 4.20
C MET A 181 -1.39 5.15 5.32
N LEU A 182 -1.74 6.45 5.39
CA LEU A 182 -1.29 7.37 6.44
C LEU A 182 -1.77 6.93 7.83
N MET A 183 -3.05 6.57 7.95
CA MET A 183 -3.63 6.10 9.21
C MET A 183 -2.99 4.79 9.67
N LEU A 184 -2.78 3.83 8.76
CA LEU A 184 -2.09 2.57 9.07
C LEU A 184 -0.64 2.81 9.52
N SER A 185 0.07 3.72 8.85
CA SER A 185 1.43 4.10 9.22
C SER A 185 1.49 4.76 10.60
N GLY A 186 0.56 5.68 10.87
CA GLY A 186 0.44 6.34 12.17
C GLY A 186 0.11 5.37 13.30
N LEU A 187 -0.79 4.41 13.05
CA LEU A 187 -1.12 3.35 14.01
C LEU A 187 0.09 2.45 14.31
N ALA A 188 0.81 2.03 13.27
CA ALA A 188 2.02 1.21 13.43
C ALA A 188 3.10 1.95 14.24
N LEU A 189 3.31 3.24 13.97
CA LEU A 189 4.26 4.07 14.73
C LEU A 189 3.81 4.27 16.19
N GLY A 190 2.53 4.58 16.40
CA GLY A 190 1.96 4.79 17.73
C GLY A 190 2.09 3.56 18.62
N LEU A 191 1.79 2.37 18.08
CA LEU A 191 1.94 1.12 18.83
C LEU A 191 3.39 0.80 19.13
N ARG A 192 4.32 1.03 18.18
CA ARG A 192 5.76 0.88 18.44
C ARG A 192 6.24 1.81 19.56
N LEU A 193 5.76 3.05 19.57
CA LEU A 193 6.10 4.03 20.61
C LEU A 193 5.57 3.58 21.99
N LEU A 194 4.31 3.18 22.07
CA LEU A 194 3.69 2.69 23.30
C LEU A 194 4.42 1.48 23.87
N ARG A 195 4.70 0.48 23.02
CA ARG A 195 5.43 -0.75 23.39
C ARG A 195 6.82 -0.46 23.94
N ARG A 196 7.54 0.46 23.31
CA ARG A 196 8.85 0.88 23.78
C ARG A 196 8.76 1.55 25.15
N GLY A 197 7.75 2.41 25.36
CA GLY A 197 7.49 3.02 26.66
C GLY A 197 7.13 2.00 27.75
N GLU A 198 6.31 1.00 27.42
CA GLU A 198 5.99 -0.11 28.34
C GLU A 198 7.25 -0.81 28.83
N ALA A 199 8.18 -1.16 27.92
CA ALA A 199 9.43 -1.84 28.26
C ALA A 199 10.41 -0.99 29.09
N GLU A 200 10.27 0.34 29.09
CA GLU A 200 11.11 1.25 29.88
C GLU A 200 10.49 1.57 31.26
N VAL A 201 9.17 1.45 31.41
CA VAL A 201 8.44 1.87 32.62
C VAL A 201 7.99 0.71 33.51
N LEU A 202 7.63 -0.44 32.91
CA LEU A 202 7.12 -1.63 33.61
C LEU A 202 8.20 -2.70 33.73
#